data_AF-A0A3B8VTY0-F1
#
_entry.id   AF-A0A3B8VTY0-F1
#
_cell.length_a   1.000
_cell.length_b   1.000
_cell.length_c   1.000
_cell.angle_alpha   90.00
_cell.angle_beta   90.00
_cell.angle_gamma   90.00
#
_symmetry.space_group_name_H-M   'P 1'
#
loop_
_entity.id
_entity.type
_entity.pdbx_description
1 polymer ?
#
loop_
_entity_poly.entity_id
_entity_poly.type
_entity_poly.pdbx_seq_one_letter_code
_entity_poly.pdbx_strand_id
1 'polypeptide(L)'
;GDVGSGKTVVAAAAMLAAVQAGYQAALMAPTEILAEQHFLTICNLLSETELEADGKYVVTLNVAGIEESVVVGLLLGSHRKRVKDDIYAMLGAGAIDIIIGTHALIQSPVDIPKLALVVVDEQHRFGVMQRASLSEKGARPHVLAMSATPIPRSLALTVYGDLDVSVIDEMPPGRESIRTRWVQSDRRDAAYGFVRKEVEAGRQAFIVCPLIEESEAIQSRAAVVEHERLSTQVFPELNLGLLHGRMSLQEKEEVMGRFKTREIDILVSTPVIEVGIDVPNATVMLIEGADRFGLAQLHQLRGRVGRGEHQSYCFLLSESMSDDARHRLEELVRTNDGFDIAEADLRLRGPGDFFGTRQSGLPTLRIARIDDRDLLAAARAEARSLADADPALAAHPELAEAVLRFATAVSDEVA
;
A
#
# COMPACT_ATOMS: atom_id res chain seq x y z
N GLY A 1 -5.62 -5.19 6.68
CA GLY A 1 -6.96 -4.61 6.47
C GLY A 1 -7.05 -4.04 5.08
N ASP A 2 -8.24 -3.95 4.50
CA ASP A 2 -8.43 -3.48 3.12
C ASP A 2 -8.12 -1.97 2.93
N VAL A 3 -8.01 -1.51 1.68
CA VAL A 3 -7.77 -0.11 1.33
C VAL A 3 -8.89 0.77 1.93
N GLY A 4 -8.51 1.70 2.81
CA GLY A 4 -9.45 2.60 3.50
C GLY A 4 -10.19 1.96 4.70
N SER A 5 -9.72 0.81 5.22
CA SER A 5 -10.23 0.23 6.47
C SER A 5 -9.78 0.96 7.75
N GLY A 6 -9.27 2.19 7.65
CA GLY A 6 -8.79 2.96 8.82
C GLY A 6 -7.40 2.58 9.36
N LYS A 7 -6.54 1.90 8.57
CA LYS A 7 -5.17 1.53 9.01
C LYS A 7 -4.36 2.71 9.55
N THR A 8 -4.46 3.87 8.92
CA THR A 8 -3.77 5.10 9.36
C THR A 8 -4.19 5.55 10.76
N VAL A 9 -5.43 5.30 11.17
CA VAL A 9 -5.91 5.63 12.54
C VAL A 9 -5.22 4.74 13.57
N VAL A 10 -5.07 3.45 13.28
CA VAL A 10 -4.35 2.51 14.15
C VAL A 10 -2.88 2.91 14.28
N ALA A 11 -2.24 3.27 13.17
CA ALA A 11 -0.87 3.80 13.18
C ALA A 11 -0.75 5.08 14.01
N ALA A 12 -1.66 6.05 13.82
CA ALA A 12 -1.65 7.31 14.56
C ALA A 12 -1.80 7.07 16.07
N ALA A 13 -2.73 6.21 16.49
CA ALA A 13 -2.91 5.85 17.89
C ALA A 13 -1.67 5.18 18.49
N ALA A 14 -1.03 4.25 17.77
CA ALA A 14 0.19 3.61 18.22
C ALA A 14 1.37 4.60 18.35
N MET A 15 1.50 5.53 17.40
CA MET A 15 2.52 6.58 17.45
C MET A 15 2.27 7.54 18.64
N LEU A 16 1.03 7.97 18.85
CA LEU A 16 0.68 8.80 20.01
C LEU A 16 1.00 8.11 21.35
N ALA A 17 0.79 6.79 21.45
CA ALA A 17 1.14 6.05 22.66
C ALA A 17 2.66 6.10 22.94
N ALA A 18 3.50 6.02 21.90
CA ALA A 18 4.94 6.20 22.05
C ALA A 18 5.31 7.64 22.46
N VAL A 19 4.65 8.65 21.87
CA VAL A 19 4.84 10.06 22.21
C VAL A 19 4.46 10.34 23.67
N GLN A 20 3.32 9.85 24.15
CA GLN A 20 2.91 10.00 25.55
C GLN A 20 3.87 9.32 26.54
N ALA A 21 4.59 8.29 26.10
CA ALA A 21 5.64 7.65 26.89
C ALA A 21 6.98 8.43 26.87
N GLY A 22 7.04 9.57 26.19
CA GLY A 22 8.24 10.42 26.08
C GLY A 22 9.25 9.97 25.01
N TYR A 23 8.79 9.18 24.03
CA TYR A 23 9.58 8.64 22.93
C TYR A 23 9.13 9.19 21.57
N GLN A 24 9.97 9.01 20.55
CA GLN A 24 9.69 9.41 19.17
C GLN A 24 9.16 8.22 18.37
N ALA A 25 8.36 8.51 17.35
CA ALA A 25 7.86 7.51 16.41
C ALA A 25 8.15 7.92 14.95
N ALA A 26 8.28 6.92 14.08
CA ALA A 26 8.49 7.13 12.65
C ALA A 26 7.45 6.38 11.81
N LEU A 27 6.96 7.00 10.73
CA LEU A 27 6.16 6.34 9.70
C LEU A 27 6.88 6.40 8.36
N MET A 28 7.08 5.23 7.76
CA MET A 28 7.72 5.07 6.46
C MET A 28 6.69 4.70 5.39
N ALA A 29 6.68 5.46 4.30
CA ALA A 29 5.83 5.23 3.14
C ALA A 29 6.65 4.96 1.86
N PRO A 30 6.12 4.20 0.89
CA PRO A 30 6.83 3.80 -0.35
C PRO A 30 7.18 4.96 -1.28
N THR A 31 6.41 6.04 -1.25
CA THR A 31 6.60 7.19 -2.13
C THR A 31 6.40 8.49 -1.36
N GLU A 32 6.95 9.58 -1.88
CA GLU A 32 6.82 10.90 -1.27
C GLU A 32 5.36 11.35 -1.17
N ILE A 33 4.55 11.05 -2.18
CA ILE A 33 3.14 11.40 -2.20
C ILE A 33 2.35 10.64 -1.12
N LEU A 34 2.66 9.35 -0.88
CA LEU A 34 2.05 8.64 0.26
C LEU A 34 2.54 9.23 1.60
N ALA A 35 3.81 9.62 1.71
CA ALA A 35 4.33 10.24 2.92
C ALA A 35 3.63 11.58 3.22
N GLU A 36 3.45 12.44 2.20
CA GLU A 36 2.68 13.68 2.30
C GLU A 36 1.22 13.42 2.71
N GLN A 37 0.59 12.41 2.10
CA GLN A 37 -0.78 12.07 2.43
C GLN A 37 -0.92 11.57 3.87
N HIS A 38 -0.01 10.71 4.35
CA HIS A 38 0.02 10.29 5.74
C HIS A 38 0.26 11.48 6.67
N PHE A 39 1.16 12.39 6.31
CA PHE A 39 1.40 13.61 7.07
C PHE A 39 0.15 14.47 7.20
N LEU A 40 -0.52 14.80 6.10
CA LEU A 40 -1.76 15.57 6.14
C LEU A 40 -2.87 14.84 6.90
N THR A 41 -3.04 13.53 6.66
CA THR A 41 -4.07 12.73 7.32
C THR A 41 -3.84 12.67 8.82
N ILE A 42 -2.61 12.42 9.27
CA ILE A 42 -2.27 12.36 10.68
C ILE A 42 -2.43 13.74 11.31
N CYS A 43 -1.92 14.80 10.68
CA CYS A 43 -2.07 16.12 11.25
C CYS A 43 -3.55 16.52 11.37
N ASN A 44 -4.39 16.21 10.39
CA ASN A 44 -5.84 16.44 10.44
C ASN A 44 -6.57 15.57 11.46
N LEU A 45 -6.13 14.33 11.68
CA LEU A 45 -6.68 13.46 12.73
C LEU A 45 -6.34 13.97 14.13
N LEU A 46 -5.18 14.63 14.27
CA LEU A 46 -4.64 15.11 15.54
C LEU A 46 -5.00 16.58 15.84
N SER A 47 -5.42 17.35 14.84
CA SER A 47 -5.81 18.75 14.98
C SER A 47 -7.33 18.91 15.14
N GLU A 48 -7.75 19.97 15.83
CA GLU A 48 -9.17 20.38 15.87
C GLU A 48 -9.61 21.16 14.60
N THR A 49 -8.64 21.59 13.78
CA THR A 49 -8.85 22.35 12.54
C THR A 49 -8.18 21.65 11.37
N GLU A 50 -8.85 21.55 10.23
CA GLU A 50 -8.24 21.04 8.99
C GLU A 50 -7.03 21.91 8.61
N LEU A 51 -5.88 21.27 8.44
CA LEU A 51 -4.70 21.91 7.90
C LEU A 51 -4.75 21.86 6.39
N GLU A 52 -4.56 23.01 5.76
CA GLU A 52 -4.29 23.09 4.34
C GLU A 52 -2.80 22.77 4.07
N ALA A 53 -2.52 22.25 2.88
CA ALA A 53 -1.15 22.03 2.41
C ALA A 53 -0.47 23.37 2.10
N ASP A 54 0.01 24.09 3.12
CA ASP A 54 0.69 25.39 2.95
C ASP A 54 2.20 25.29 2.70
N GLY A 55 2.74 24.07 2.60
CA GLY A 55 4.17 23.80 2.46
C GLY A 55 4.94 23.77 3.78
N LYS A 56 4.27 23.77 4.95
CA LYS A 56 4.87 23.43 6.25
C LYS A 56 5.23 21.96 6.32
N TYR A 57 6.51 21.69 6.51
CA TYR A 57 7.07 20.35 6.71
C TYR A 57 7.15 19.95 8.19
N VAL A 58 6.87 20.88 9.10
CA VAL A 58 6.81 20.63 10.55
C VAL A 58 5.61 21.38 11.09
N VAL A 59 4.78 20.69 11.87
CA VAL A 59 3.55 21.22 12.45
C VAL A 59 3.50 20.85 13.93
N THR A 60 3.19 21.84 14.76
CA THR A 60 2.93 21.65 16.19
C THR A 60 1.42 21.60 16.42
N LEU A 61 0.96 20.55 17.08
CA LEU A 61 -0.44 20.22 17.27
C LEU A 61 -0.78 20.12 18.75
N ASN A 62 -1.92 20.68 19.14
CA ASN A 62 -2.49 20.44 20.46
C ASN A 62 -3.52 19.32 20.33
N VAL A 63 -3.20 18.16 20.89
CA VAL A 63 -4.05 16.97 20.78
C VAL A 63 -4.94 16.90 22.02
N ALA A 64 -6.26 16.79 21.82
CA ALA A 64 -7.20 16.67 22.92
C ALA A 64 -6.84 15.47 23.83
N GLY A 65 -6.64 15.73 25.12
CA GLY A 65 -6.26 14.71 26.10
C GLY A 65 -4.75 14.50 26.27
N ILE A 66 -3.90 15.27 25.57
CA ILE A 66 -2.45 15.33 25.78
C ILE A 66 -2.10 16.74 26.28
N GLU A 67 -1.41 16.84 27.42
CA GLU A 67 -1.05 18.14 28.02
C GLU A 67 0.03 18.87 27.20
N GLU A 68 0.94 18.12 26.58
CA GLU A 68 2.01 18.64 25.75
C GLU A 68 1.61 18.67 24.27
N SER A 69 2.12 19.67 23.54
CA SER A 69 1.93 19.75 22.10
C SER A 69 2.73 18.67 21.38
N VAL A 70 2.13 18.02 20.39
CA VAL A 70 2.78 17.01 19.56
C VAL A 70 3.34 17.68 18.30
N VAL A 71 4.61 17.48 18.01
CA VAL A 71 5.28 17.99 16.82
C VAL A 71 5.41 16.88 15.77
N VAL A 72 4.77 17.09 14.62
CA VAL A 72 4.81 16.17 13.47
C VAL A 72 5.68 16.77 12.38
N GLY A 73 6.65 16.01 11.87
CA GLY A 73 7.53 16.40 10.78
C GLY A 73 7.33 15.52 9.54
N LEU A 74 7.65 16.08 8.38
CA LEU A 74 7.68 15.41 7.08
C LEU A 74 9.09 15.51 6.49
N LEU A 75 9.69 14.38 6.12
CA LEU A 75 10.98 14.31 5.43
C LEU A 75 10.84 13.63 4.07
N LEU A 76 11.00 14.40 3.00
CA LEU A 76 11.02 13.90 1.62
C LEU A 76 12.42 14.01 1.01
N GLY A 77 12.70 13.15 0.03
CA GLY A 77 13.92 13.20 -0.77
C GLY A 77 13.98 14.44 -1.67
N SER A 78 12.84 14.97 -2.10
CA SER A 78 12.72 16.21 -2.88
C SER A 78 12.96 17.49 -2.08
N HIS A 79 12.97 17.45 -0.74
CA HIS A 79 13.19 18.65 0.08
C HIS A 79 14.54 19.31 -0.20
N ARG A 80 14.54 20.65 -0.21
CA ARG A 80 15.77 21.44 -0.31
C ARG A 80 16.70 21.11 0.85
N LYS A 81 18.01 21.13 0.59
CA LYS A 81 19.04 20.81 1.59
C LYS A 81 18.83 21.54 2.93
N ARG A 82 18.54 22.85 2.89
CA ARG A 82 18.26 23.65 4.09
C ARG A 82 17.12 23.09 4.94
N VAL A 83 16.01 22.69 4.31
CA VAL A 83 14.84 22.13 5.01
C VAL A 83 15.20 20.79 5.65
N LYS A 84 15.95 19.95 4.93
CA LYS A 84 16.44 18.68 5.47
C LYS A 84 17.36 18.89 6.67
N ASP A 85 18.31 19.81 6.56
CA ASP A 85 19.25 20.13 7.64
C ASP A 85 18.52 20.64 8.90
N ASP A 86 17.49 21.48 8.73
CA ASP A 86 16.63 21.95 9.82
C ASP A 86 15.86 20.78 10.48
N ILE A 87 15.26 19.89 9.69
CA ILE A 87 14.56 18.70 10.20
C ILE A 87 15.51 17.76 10.94
N TYR A 88 16.72 17.52 10.42
CA TYR A 88 17.72 16.68 11.07
C TYR A 88 18.14 17.23 12.42
N ALA A 89 18.35 18.55 12.51
CA ALA A 89 18.68 19.20 13.78
C ALA A 89 17.54 19.07 14.80
N MET A 90 16.29 19.26 14.36
CA MET A 90 15.12 19.10 15.23
C MET A 90 14.91 17.65 15.69
N LEU A 91 15.10 16.67 14.80
CA LEU A 91 15.01 15.24 15.13
C LEU A 91 16.05 14.82 16.16
N GLY A 92 17.32 15.18 15.94
CA GLY A 92 18.42 14.86 16.85
C GLY A 92 18.29 15.56 18.21
N ALA A 93 17.65 16.73 18.25
CA ALA A 93 17.32 17.43 19.49
C ALA A 93 16.09 16.86 20.22
N GLY A 94 15.34 15.93 19.60
CA GLY A 94 14.09 15.40 20.14
C GLY A 94 12.92 16.39 20.10
N ALA A 95 12.98 17.41 19.23
CA ALA A 95 11.93 18.42 19.07
C ALA A 95 10.82 18.02 18.10
N ILE A 96 11.00 16.91 17.36
CA ILE A 96 9.97 16.29 16.52
C ILE A 96 9.59 14.95 17.17
N ASP A 97 8.31 14.80 17.50
CA ASP A 97 7.77 13.62 18.18
C ASP A 97 7.43 12.51 17.18
N ILE A 98 6.83 12.89 16.04
CA ILE A 98 6.45 11.97 14.97
C ILE A 98 7.11 12.43 13.67
N ILE A 99 7.86 11.54 13.01
CA ILE A 99 8.43 11.81 11.69
C ILE A 99 7.84 10.92 10.62
N ILE A 100 7.39 11.52 9.53
CA ILE A 100 6.80 10.82 8.38
C ILE A 100 7.71 11.03 7.18
N GLY A 101 7.96 9.99 6.41
CA GLY A 101 8.85 10.10 5.27
C GLY A 101 8.97 8.82 4.46
N THR A 102 9.91 8.81 3.53
CA THR A 102 10.22 7.63 2.72
C THR A 102 11.41 6.87 3.30
N HIS A 103 12.07 6.04 2.48
CA HIS A 103 13.36 5.43 2.80
C HIS A 103 14.45 6.44 3.21
N ALA A 104 14.25 7.75 2.98
CA ALA A 104 15.15 8.80 3.49
C ALA A 104 15.32 8.75 5.03
N LEU A 105 14.33 8.26 5.78
CA LEU A 105 14.38 8.20 7.25
C LEU A 105 15.42 7.23 7.81
N ILE A 106 15.85 6.26 7.03
CA ILE A 106 16.84 5.24 7.44
C ILE A 106 18.24 5.52 6.89
N GLN A 107 18.41 6.59 6.11
CA GLN A 107 19.69 7.00 5.57
C GLN A 107 20.45 7.90 6.55
N SER A 108 21.78 7.77 6.60
CA SER A 108 22.61 8.80 7.23
C SER A 108 22.38 10.14 6.51
N PRO A 109 22.10 11.24 7.22
CA PRO A 109 22.46 11.55 8.61
C PRO A 109 21.31 11.49 9.63
N VAL A 110 20.21 10.80 9.36
CA VAL A 110 19.05 10.80 10.27
C VAL A 110 19.39 10.10 11.59
N ASP A 111 19.21 10.83 12.69
CA ASP A 111 19.34 10.36 14.06
C ASP A 111 18.06 10.65 14.85
N ILE A 112 17.54 9.62 15.52
CA ILE A 112 16.28 9.66 16.27
C ILE A 112 16.56 9.00 17.63
N PRO A 113 17.04 9.78 18.62
CA PRO A 113 17.65 9.24 19.84
C PRO A 113 16.68 8.44 20.71
N LYS A 114 15.38 8.75 20.64
CA LYS A 114 14.33 8.08 21.43
C LYS A 114 13.34 7.32 20.55
N LEU A 115 13.78 6.73 19.45
CA LEU A 115 12.89 5.97 18.57
C LEU A 115 12.33 4.72 19.28
N ALA A 116 11.02 4.69 19.53
CA ALA A 116 10.35 3.55 20.18
C ALA A 116 9.42 2.77 19.23
N LEU A 117 8.89 3.40 18.18
CA LEU A 117 7.98 2.77 17.23
C LEU A 117 8.32 3.16 15.79
N VAL A 118 8.35 2.17 14.91
CA VAL A 118 8.42 2.36 13.46
C VAL A 118 7.20 1.72 12.81
N VAL A 119 6.42 2.55 12.12
CA VAL A 119 5.31 2.12 11.28
C VAL A 119 5.79 2.04 9.84
N VAL A 120 5.55 0.93 9.16
CA VAL A 120 5.90 0.73 7.75
C VAL A 120 4.62 0.47 6.96
N ASP A 121 4.32 1.32 5.98
CA ASP A 121 3.21 1.12 5.06
C ASP A 121 3.66 0.42 3.76
N GLU A 122 2.86 -0.53 3.29
CA GLU A 122 3.13 -1.37 2.12
C GLU A 122 4.51 -2.07 2.15
N GLN A 123 4.73 -2.84 3.23
CA GLN A 123 6.00 -3.54 3.55
C GLN A 123 6.61 -4.33 2.37
N HIS A 124 5.82 -4.83 1.42
CA HIS A 124 6.33 -5.68 0.33
C HIS A 124 7.35 -4.97 -0.59
N ARG A 125 7.43 -3.64 -0.57
CA ARG A 125 8.48 -2.87 -1.28
C ARG A 125 9.74 -2.60 -0.44
N PHE A 126 9.65 -2.82 0.86
CA PHE A 126 10.69 -2.59 1.83
C PHE A 126 11.12 -3.94 2.38
N GLY A 127 12.02 -4.59 1.66
CA GLY A 127 12.57 -5.88 2.04
C GLY A 127 13.02 -5.92 3.51
N VAL A 128 12.98 -7.13 4.06
CA VAL A 128 13.32 -7.54 5.45
C VAL A 128 14.59 -6.86 6.03
N MET A 129 15.49 -6.37 5.16
CA MET A 129 16.72 -5.62 5.38
C MET A 129 16.66 -4.42 6.35
N GLN A 130 15.52 -3.77 6.55
CA GLN A 130 15.44 -2.56 7.40
C GLN A 130 15.37 -2.85 8.90
N ARG A 131 15.10 -4.12 9.29
CA ARG A 131 15.13 -4.53 10.70
C ARG A 131 16.53 -4.50 11.29
N ALA A 132 17.56 -4.74 10.47
CA ALA A 132 18.95 -4.78 10.91
C ALA A 132 19.53 -3.37 11.10
N SER A 133 19.32 -2.44 10.16
CA SER A 133 19.96 -1.11 10.20
C SER A 133 19.43 -0.20 11.32
N LEU A 134 18.17 -0.34 11.72
CA LEU A 134 17.63 0.35 12.90
C LEU A 134 18.09 -0.30 14.21
N SER A 135 18.28 -1.62 14.22
CA SER A 135 18.78 -2.37 15.38
C SER A 135 20.28 -2.19 15.64
N GLU A 136 21.09 -1.98 14.58
CA GLU A 136 22.54 -1.73 14.67
C GLU A 136 22.88 -0.43 15.39
N LYS A 137 21.95 0.53 15.47
CA LYS A 137 22.10 1.78 16.23
C LYS A 137 21.82 1.64 17.74
N GLY A 138 21.59 0.42 18.24
CA GLY A 138 21.50 0.10 19.67
C GLY A 138 20.10 0.18 20.30
N ALA A 139 19.09 0.68 19.58
CA ALA A 139 17.69 0.66 19.99
C ALA A 139 16.93 -0.40 19.17
N ARG A 140 16.08 -1.20 19.83
CA ARG A 140 15.15 -2.14 19.18
C ARG A 140 13.75 -1.55 19.23
N PRO A 141 13.34 -0.71 18.26
CA PRO A 141 12.00 -0.15 18.27
C PRO A 141 10.95 -1.24 18.05
N HIS A 142 9.74 -1.01 18.56
CA HIS A 142 8.57 -1.75 18.13
C HIS A 142 8.31 -1.51 16.65
N VAL A 143 7.84 -2.52 15.93
CA VAL A 143 7.57 -2.42 14.49
C VAL A 143 6.11 -2.76 14.24
N LEU A 144 5.40 -1.85 13.58
CA LEU A 144 4.04 -2.05 13.08
C LEU A 144 4.07 -2.01 11.56
N ALA A 145 3.91 -3.18 10.93
CA ALA A 145 3.78 -3.26 9.48
C ALA A 145 2.31 -3.23 9.06
N MET A 146 1.99 -2.36 8.11
CA MET A 146 0.68 -2.23 7.51
C MET A 146 0.74 -2.65 6.05
N SER A 147 -0.27 -3.39 5.62
CA SER A 147 -0.46 -3.73 4.21
C SER A 147 -1.92 -3.55 3.83
N ALA A 148 -2.14 -3.00 2.64
CA ALA A 148 -3.45 -2.99 2.02
C ALA A 148 -3.65 -4.19 1.10
N THR A 149 -2.58 -4.86 0.63
CA THR A 149 -2.73 -6.18 0.01
C THR A 149 -3.27 -7.13 1.06
N PRO A 150 -4.49 -7.65 0.90
CA PRO A 150 -4.96 -8.70 1.76
C PRO A 150 -4.04 -9.87 1.45
N ILE A 151 -3.28 -10.32 2.45
CA ILE A 151 -2.52 -11.56 2.34
C ILE A 151 -3.46 -12.62 2.87
N PRO A 152 -3.60 -13.78 2.19
CA PRO A 152 -4.42 -14.87 2.71
C PRO A 152 -4.01 -15.15 4.15
N ARG A 153 -4.96 -15.30 5.06
CA ARG A 153 -4.66 -15.57 6.48
C ARG A 153 -3.74 -16.79 6.65
N SER A 154 -3.89 -17.80 5.78
CA SER A 154 -2.96 -18.94 5.68
C SER A 154 -1.52 -18.51 5.47
N LEU A 155 -1.30 -17.66 4.46
CA LEU A 155 0.03 -17.28 4.01
C LEU A 155 0.68 -16.27 4.95
N ALA A 156 -0.10 -15.39 5.59
CA ALA A 156 0.40 -14.44 6.58
C ALA A 156 1.06 -15.15 7.78
N LEU A 157 0.50 -16.28 8.21
CA LEU A 157 1.04 -17.09 9.31
C LEU A 157 2.37 -17.78 8.95
N THR A 158 2.57 -18.13 7.67
CA THR A 158 3.81 -18.78 7.21
C THR A 158 4.90 -17.79 6.83
N VAL A 159 4.54 -16.71 6.14
CA VAL A 159 5.47 -15.73 5.59
C VAL A 159 5.95 -14.74 6.64
N TYR A 160 5.09 -14.41 7.61
CA TYR A 160 5.41 -13.50 8.71
C TYR A 160 5.27 -14.21 10.06
N GLY A 161 5.69 -15.48 10.15
CA GLY A 161 5.56 -16.31 11.36
C GLY A 161 6.24 -15.73 12.60
N ASP A 162 7.11 -14.75 12.41
CA ASP A 162 7.81 -13.96 13.42
C ASP A 162 7.07 -12.67 13.84
N LEU A 163 5.95 -12.34 13.19
CA LEU A 163 5.07 -11.22 13.51
C LEU A 163 3.75 -11.69 14.12
N ASP A 164 3.25 -10.93 15.09
CA ASP A 164 1.86 -11.03 15.52
C ASP A 164 0.96 -10.33 14.47
N VAL A 165 -0.10 -11.01 14.04
CA VAL A 165 -0.97 -10.55 12.96
C VAL A 165 -2.30 -10.08 13.54
N SER A 166 -2.66 -8.83 13.26
CA SER A 166 -3.99 -8.28 13.54
C SER A 166 -4.74 -8.01 12.24
N VAL A 167 -6.02 -8.36 12.22
CA VAL A 167 -6.89 -8.24 11.03
C VAL A 167 -7.94 -7.15 11.30
N ILE A 168 -8.10 -6.26 10.32
CA ILE A 168 -9.21 -5.29 10.25
C ILE A 168 -10.05 -5.75 9.07
N ASP A 169 -11.20 -6.35 9.36
CA ASP A 169 -12.15 -6.95 8.41
C ASP A 169 -13.39 -6.07 8.18
N GLU A 170 -13.59 -5.04 8.99
CA GLU A 170 -14.69 -4.08 8.83
C GLU A 170 -14.26 -2.78 8.14
N MET A 171 -15.19 -2.18 7.41
CA MET A 171 -15.04 -0.85 6.81
C MET A 171 -15.69 0.22 7.70
N PRO A 172 -15.18 1.46 7.70
CA PRO A 172 -15.84 2.57 8.40
C PRO A 172 -17.30 2.76 7.93
N PRO A 173 -18.22 3.16 8.84
CA PRO A 173 -19.61 3.38 8.50
C PRO A 173 -19.77 4.50 7.45
N GLY A 174 -20.77 4.37 6.58
CA GLY A 174 -21.07 5.35 5.53
C GLY A 174 -20.39 5.08 4.18
N ARG A 175 -19.56 4.04 4.08
CA ARG A 175 -18.92 3.65 2.82
C ARG A 175 -19.80 2.73 1.99
N GLU A 176 -20.21 3.17 0.81
CA GLU A 176 -20.96 2.33 -0.13
C GLU A 176 -20.04 1.31 -0.82
N SER A 177 -20.53 0.08 -0.98
CA SER A 177 -19.81 -0.96 -1.72
C SER A 177 -19.66 -0.58 -3.19
N ILE A 178 -18.49 -0.82 -3.77
CA ILE A 178 -18.23 -0.52 -5.18
C ILE A 178 -18.99 -1.52 -6.06
N ARG A 179 -19.82 -1.00 -6.97
CA ARG A 179 -20.55 -1.84 -7.93
C ARG A 179 -19.61 -2.23 -9.05
N THR A 180 -19.09 -3.45 -8.97
CA THR A 180 -18.16 -3.99 -9.97
C THR A 180 -18.95 -4.71 -11.06
N ARG A 181 -18.65 -4.42 -12.32
CA ARG A 181 -19.24 -5.09 -13.48
C ARG A 181 -18.17 -5.44 -14.49
N TRP A 182 -18.18 -6.69 -14.91
CA TRP A 182 -17.45 -7.13 -16.08
C TRP A 182 -18.22 -6.74 -17.36
N VAL A 183 -17.52 -6.10 -18.29
CA VAL A 183 -18.05 -5.56 -19.54
C VAL A 183 -17.31 -6.18 -20.71
N GLN A 184 -18.05 -6.82 -21.60
CA GLN A 184 -17.52 -7.36 -22.85
C GLN A 184 -17.26 -6.24 -23.86
N SER A 185 -16.37 -6.50 -24.82
CA SER A 185 -15.91 -5.54 -25.82
C SER A 185 -17.02 -4.95 -26.68
N ASP A 186 -18.12 -5.68 -26.92
CA ASP A 186 -19.32 -5.21 -27.62
C ASP A 186 -20.09 -4.11 -26.87
N ARG A 187 -19.91 -4.02 -25.54
CA ARG A 187 -20.54 -3.03 -24.67
C ARG A 187 -19.59 -1.94 -24.19
N ARG A 188 -18.40 -1.83 -24.79
CA ARG A 188 -17.41 -0.80 -24.48
C ARG A 188 -18.00 0.61 -24.57
N ASP A 189 -18.75 0.91 -25.64
CA ASP A 189 -19.38 2.23 -25.82
C ASP A 189 -20.40 2.56 -24.73
N ALA A 190 -21.11 1.56 -24.21
CA ALA A 190 -22.04 1.74 -23.10
C ALA A 190 -21.31 2.09 -21.79
N ALA A 191 -20.14 1.49 -21.55
CA ALA A 191 -19.30 1.85 -20.40
C ALA A 191 -18.78 3.28 -20.52
N TYR A 192 -18.31 3.71 -21.70
CA TYR A 192 -17.89 5.10 -21.92
C TYR A 192 -19.06 6.08 -21.79
N GLY A 193 -20.25 5.73 -22.28
CA GLY A 193 -21.47 6.52 -22.07
C GLY A 193 -21.81 6.69 -20.59
N PHE A 194 -21.58 5.66 -19.77
CA PHE A 194 -21.73 5.75 -18.32
C PHE A 194 -20.68 6.69 -17.70
N VAL A 195 -19.41 6.58 -18.10
CA VAL A 195 -18.35 7.50 -17.64
C VAL A 195 -18.73 8.95 -17.93
N ARG A 196 -19.20 9.25 -19.16
CA ARG A 196 -19.64 10.59 -19.55
C ARG A 196 -20.74 11.11 -18.62
N LYS A 197 -21.77 10.30 -18.37
CA LYS A 197 -22.89 10.67 -17.48
C LYS A 197 -22.43 11.02 -16.07
N GLU A 198 -21.46 10.27 -15.52
CA GLU A 198 -20.94 10.54 -14.18
C GLU A 198 -20.13 11.85 -14.16
N VAL A 199 -19.31 12.10 -15.18
CA VAL A 199 -18.53 13.33 -15.32
C VAL A 199 -19.44 14.56 -15.49
N GLU A 200 -20.45 14.49 -16.36
CA GLU A 200 -21.46 15.54 -16.56
C GLU A 200 -22.18 15.88 -15.25
N ALA A 201 -22.37 14.90 -14.38
CA ALA A 201 -23.02 15.05 -13.10
C ALA A 201 -22.10 15.54 -11.97
N GLY A 202 -20.90 16.03 -12.28
CA GLY A 202 -20.02 16.64 -11.28
C GLY A 202 -18.77 15.84 -10.92
N ARG A 203 -18.67 14.60 -11.39
CA ARG A 203 -17.74 13.61 -10.83
C ARG A 203 -16.54 13.38 -11.75
N GLN A 204 -15.62 12.53 -11.32
CA GLN A 204 -14.40 12.23 -12.07
C GLN A 204 -14.23 10.72 -12.25
N ALA A 205 -13.39 10.34 -13.21
CA ALA A 205 -13.15 8.94 -13.55
C ALA A 205 -11.66 8.62 -13.75
N PHE A 206 -11.30 7.38 -13.44
CA PHE A 206 -10.02 6.78 -13.82
C PHE A 206 -10.24 5.82 -15.00
N ILE A 207 -9.35 5.89 -15.98
CA ILE A 207 -9.24 4.91 -17.06
C ILE A 207 -7.84 4.29 -17.02
N VAL A 208 -7.76 3.01 -16.70
CA VAL A 208 -6.50 2.30 -16.54
C VAL A 208 -6.25 1.42 -17.76
N CYS A 209 -5.13 1.66 -18.44
CA CYS A 209 -4.71 0.89 -19.60
C CYS A 209 -3.82 -0.28 -19.18
N PRO A 210 -3.92 -1.44 -19.86
CA PRO A 210 -3.13 -2.62 -19.51
C PRO A 210 -1.65 -2.43 -19.84
N LEU A 211 -0.80 -3.14 -19.08
CA LEU A 211 0.62 -3.31 -19.41
C LEU A 211 0.70 -4.30 -20.56
N ILE A 212 1.13 -3.85 -21.75
CA ILE A 212 1.25 -4.75 -22.90
C ILE A 212 2.55 -5.57 -22.78
N GLU A 213 3.61 -5.05 -22.15
CA GLU A 213 4.91 -5.72 -21.95
C GLU A 213 5.68 -5.18 -20.71
N GLU A 214 6.68 -5.92 -20.23
CA GLU A 214 7.52 -5.59 -19.04
C GLU A 214 8.35 -4.31 -19.19
N SER A 215 8.56 -3.83 -20.42
CA SER A 215 9.34 -2.60 -20.66
C SER A 215 8.52 -1.34 -20.41
N GLU A 216 8.95 -0.50 -19.46
CA GLU A 216 8.37 0.82 -19.15
C GLU A 216 8.20 1.71 -20.40
N ALA A 217 9.06 1.55 -21.42
CA ALA A 217 8.99 2.30 -22.67
C ALA A 217 7.72 2.00 -23.48
N ILE A 218 7.24 0.74 -23.45
CA ILE A 218 6.07 0.29 -24.19
C ILE A 218 4.79 0.61 -23.42
N GLN A 219 4.85 0.54 -22.08
CA GLN A 219 3.75 0.90 -21.18
C GLN A 219 3.32 2.36 -21.36
N SER A 220 4.28 3.29 -21.39
CA SER A 220 3.98 4.70 -21.65
C SER A 220 3.37 4.92 -23.02
N ARG A 221 3.79 4.17 -24.06
CA ARG A 221 3.24 4.33 -25.41
C ARG A 221 1.77 3.89 -25.48
N ALA A 222 1.40 2.79 -24.81
CA ALA A 222 0.02 2.33 -24.78
C ALA A 222 -0.92 3.37 -24.13
N ALA A 223 -0.53 3.92 -22.97
CA ALA A 223 -1.33 4.95 -22.30
C ALA A 223 -1.41 6.26 -23.10
N VAL A 224 -0.33 6.67 -23.77
CA VAL A 224 -0.32 7.85 -24.65
C VAL A 224 -1.28 7.67 -25.83
N VAL A 225 -1.23 6.51 -26.51
CA VAL A 225 -2.10 6.22 -27.66
C VAL A 225 -3.56 6.16 -27.24
N GLU A 226 -3.86 5.49 -26.12
CA GLU A 226 -5.23 5.45 -25.61
C GLU A 226 -5.71 6.83 -25.15
N HIS A 227 -4.86 7.62 -24.49
CA HIS A 227 -5.20 9.00 -24.14
C HIS A 227 -5.52 9.85 -25.38
N GLU A 228 -4.71 9.76 -26.44
CA GLU A 228 -4.98 10.45 -27.71
C GLU A 228 -6.29 9.98 -28.35
N ARG A 229 -6.55 8.67 -28.40
CA ARG A 229 -7.81 8.12 -28.93
C ARG A 229 -9.01 8.58 -28.11
N LEU A 230 -8.92 8.49 -26.78
CA LEU A 230 -10.01 8.86 -25.87
C LEU A 230 -10.29 10.36 -25.94
N SER A 231 -9.26 11.20 -25.95
CA SER A 231 -9.41 12.66 -26.03
C SER A 231 -9.94 13.14 -27.38
N THR A 232 -9.63 12.46 -28.49
CA THR A 232 -10.04 12.93 -29.82
C THR A 232 -11.33 12.31 -30.32
N GLN A 233 -11.60 11.04 -29.98
CA GLN A 233 -12.70 10.27 -30.58
C GLN A 233 -13.83 9.95 -29.60
N VAL A 234 -13.53 9.77 -28.31
CA VAL A 234 -14.52 9.26 -27.34
C VAL A 234 -15.05 10.38 -26.44
N PHE A 235 -14.16 11.23 -25.93
CA PHE A 235 -14.48 12.31 -24.99
C PHE A 235 -13.89 13.66 -25.46
N PRO A 236 -14.14 14.11 -26.71
CA PRO A 236 -13.63 15.39 -27.22
C PRO A 236 -14.10 16.62 -26.43
N GLU A 237 -15.19 16.47 -25.66
CA GLU A 237 -15.78 17.50 -24.82
C GLU A 237 -15.23 17.58 -23.39
N LEU A 238 -14.42 16.60 -22.96
CA LEU A 238 -13.94 16.48 -21.57
C LEU A 238 -12.44 16.75 -21.45
N ASN A 239 -11.99 17.18 -20.27
CA ASN A 239 -10.58 17.37 -20.00
C ASN A 239 -9.95 16.07 -19.54
N LEU A 240 -9.09 15.49 -20.38
CA LEU A 240 -8.35 14.27 -20.08
C LEU A 240 -6.93 14.60 -19.61
N GLY A 241 -6.48 13.85 -18.60
CA GLY A 241 -5.11 13.85 -18.12
C GLY A 241 -4.44 12.51 -18.41
N LEU A 242 -3.11 12.53 -18.50
CA LEU A 242 -2.30 11.34 -18.69
C LEU A 242 -1.33 11.17 -17.53
N LEU A 243 -1.26 9.95 -16.98
CA LEU A 243 -0.28 9.57 -15.96
C LEU A 243 0.37 8.24 -16.29
N HIS A 244 1.69 8.22 -16.46
CA HIS A 244 2.43 6.98 -16.71
C HIS A 244 3.80 6.95 -16.04
N GLY A 245 4.39 5.75 -15.94
CA GLY A 245 5.64 5.49 -15.21
C GLY A 245 6.81 6.42 -15.58
N ARG A 246 6.98 6.74 -16.88
CA ARG A 246 8.10 7.57 -17.38
C ARG A 246 7.99 9.07 -17.10
N MET A 247 6.87 9.55 -16.57
CA MET A 247 6.76 10.96 -16.16
C MET A 247 7.65 11.17 -14.95
N SER A 248 8.31 12.32 -14.90
CA SER A 248 9.01 12.78 -13.71
C SER A 248 8.04 12.91 -12.54
N LEU A 249 8.58 12.86 -11.32
CA LEU A 249 7.77 13.02 -10.12
C LEU A 249 6.99 14.35 -10.14
N GLN A 250 7.65 15.43 -10.56
CA GLN A 250 7.03 16.76 -10.67
C GLN A 250 5.87 16.80 -11.68
N GLU A 251 6.01 16.16 -12.84
CA GLU A 251 4.91 16.08 -13.82
C GLU A 251 3.73 15.26 -13.28
N LYS A 252 4.00 14.17 -12.56
CA LYS A 252 2.96 13.36 -11.91
C LYS A 252 2.22 14.18 -10.86
N GLU A 253 2.95 14.94 -10.04
CA GLU A 253 2.37 15.84 -9.03
C GLU A 253 1.49 16.92 -9.65
N GLU A 254 1.95 17.55 -10.73
CA GLU A 254 1.19 18.59 -11.43
C GLU A 254 -0.13 18.04 -11.99
N VAL A 255 -0.08 16.92 -12.72
CA VAL A 255 -1.28 16.28 -13.27
C VAL A 255 -2.24 15.85 -12.17
N MET A 256 -1.72 15.31 -11.06
CA MET A 256 -2.57 14.90 -9.95
C MET A 256 -3.16 16.08 -9.18
N GLY A 257 -2.43 17.20 -9.06
CA GLY A 257 -2.96 18.44 -8.51
C GLY A 257 -4.15 18.96 -9.32
N ARG A 258 -4.00 19.01 -10.65
CA ARG A 258 -5.07 19.39 -11.59
C ARG A 258 -6.26 18.44 -11.57
N PHE A 259 -6.01 17.14 -11.37
CA PHE A 259 -7.07 16.17 -11.18
C PHE A 259 -7.80 16.41 -9.84
N LYS A 260 -7.09 16.68 -8.74
CA LYS A 260 -7.72 16.99 -7.45
C LYS A 260 -8.55 18.27 -7.48
N THR A 261 -8.14 19.29 -8.23
CA THR A 261 -8.89 20.55 -8.41
C THR A 261 -10.00 20.47 -9.46
N ARG A 262 -10.21 19.29 -10.08
CA ARG A 262 -11.22 19.05 -11.13
C ARG A 262 -10.99 19.88 -12.41
N GLU A 263 -9.76 20.27 -12.68
CA GLU A 263 -9.37 20.77 -14.01
C GLU A 263 -9.26 19.63 -15.03
N ILE A 264 -9.08 18.40 -14.53
CA ILE A 264 -9.08 17.16 -15.30
C ILE A 264 -10.28 16.34 -14.86
N ASP A 265 -11.13 15.96 -15.81
CA ASP A 265 -12.34 15.18 -15.57
C ASP A 265 -12.04 13.67 -15.53
N ILE A 266 -11.14 13.21 -16.42
CA ILE A 266 -10.79 11.81 -16.58
C ILE A 266 -9.26 11.67 -16.57
N LEU A 267 -8.74 10.83 -15.68
CA LEU A 267 -7.32 10.49 -15.65
C LEU A 267 -7.08 9.15 -16.34
N VAL A 268 -6.37 9.19 -17.47
CA VAL A 268 -5.89 8.00 -18.19
C VAL A 268 -4.53 7.61 -17.65
N SER A 269 -4.35 6.37 -17.21
CA SER A 269 -3.06 5.96 -16.64
C SER A 269 -2.68 4.52 -16.92
N THR A 270 -1.39 4.23 -16.74
CA THR A 270 -0.93 2.84 -16.58
C THR A 270 -1.26 2.33 -15.16
N PRO A 271 -1.12 1.03 -14.88
CA PRO A 271 -1.39 0.45 -13.56
C PRO A 271 -0.42 0.90 -12.48
N VAL A 272 0.59 1.68 -12.87
CA VAL A 272 1.45 2.50 -12.01
C VAL A 272 0.64 3.66 -11.38
N ILE A 273 -0.65 3.49 -11.11
CA ILE A 273 -1.34 4.16 -9.99
C ILE A 273 -0.89 3.45 -8.70
N GLU A 274 0.43 3.41 -8.51
CA GLU A 274 1.05 3.08 -7.23
C GLU A 274 1.05 4.27 -6.28
N VAL A 275 0.64 5.44 -6.78
CA VAL A 275 0.56 6.65 -5.98
C VAL A 275 -0.74 6.62 -5.20
N GLY A 276 -0.65 6.72 -3.87
CA GLY A 276 -1.69 6.50 -2.86
C GLY A 276 -2.90 7.42 -2.90
N ILE A 277 -3.09 8.13 -4.00
CA ILE A 277 -3.88 9.35 -4.06
C ILE A 277 -5.35 9.03 -3.89
N ASP A 278 -5.93 9.72 -2.92
CA ASP A 278 -7.34 9.73 -2.60
C ASP A 278 -8.01 10.90 -3.33
N VAL A 279 -8.93 10.59 -4.24
CA VAL A 279 -9.77 11.59 -4.91
C VAL A 279 -11.23 11.25 -4.61
N PRO A 280 -11.83 11.80 -3.55
CA PRO A 280 -13.19 11.45 -3.13
C PRO A 280 -14.26 11.65 -4.22
N ASN A 281 -14.05 12.62 -5.12
CA ASN A 281 -14.94 12.91 -6.25
C ASN A 281 -14.80 11.94 -7.44
N ALA A 282 -13.78 11.08 -7.43
CA ALA A 282 -13.61 10.04 -8.45
C ALA A 282 -14.49 8.83 -8.12
N THR A 283 -15.51 8.62 -8.95
CA THR A 283 -16.56 7.61 -8.71
C THR A 283 -16.53 6.45 -9.69
N VAL A 284 -15.82 6.57 -10.80
CA VAL A 284 -15.72 5.52 -11.81
C VAL A 284 -14.28 5.07 -11.98
N MET A 285 -14.06 3.77 -11.86
CA MET A 285 -12.82 3.09 -12.23
C MET A 285 -13.09 2.19 -13.44
N LEU A 286 -12.53 2.53 -14.60
CA LEU A 286 -12.64 1.73 -15.82
C LEU A 286 -11.27 1.15 -16.16
N ILE A 287 -11.19 -0.18 -16.20
CA ILE A 287 -9.95 -0.90 -16.46
C ILE A 287 -10.06 -1.53 -17.85
N GLU A 288 -9.27 -1.04 -18.80
CA GLU A 288 -9.12 -1.62 -20.13
C GLU A 288 -8.26 -2.89 -20.07
N GLY A 289 -8.63 -3.91 -20.84
CA GLY A 289 -7.89 -5.17 -20.90
C GLY A 289 -7.70 -5.82 -19.53
N ALA A 290 -8.74 -5.83 -18.70
CA ALA A 290 -8.75 -6.35 -17.33
C ALA A 290 -8.29 -7.83 -17.26
N ASP A 291 -8.43 -8.59 -18.35
CA ASP A 291 -7.91 -9.96 -18.51
C ASP A 291 -6.38 -10.05 -18.37
N ARG A 292 -5.66 -8.95 -18.58
CA ARG A 292 -4.19 -8.88 -18.51
C ARG A 292 -3.65 -8.59 -17.12
N PHE A 293 -4.51 -8.31 -16.15
CA PHE A 293 -4.12 -7.95 -14.80
C PHE A 293 -4.20 -9.12 -13.84
N GLY A 294 -3.38 -9.12 -12.80
CA GLY A 294 -3.54 -10.02 -11.66
C GLY A 294 -4.76 -9.65 -10.82
N LEU A 295 -5.37 -10.64 -10.14
CA LEU A 295 -6.56 -10.41 -9.32
C LEU A 295 -6.30 -9.41 -8.18
N ALA A 296 -5.15 -9.52 -7.51
CA ALA A 296 -4.72 -8.56 -6.49
C ALA A 296 -4.56 -7.12 -7.03
N GLN A 297 -4.01 -6.96 -8.24
CA GLN A 297 -3.85 -5.63 -8.87
C GLN A 297 -5.21 -5.01 -9.19
N LEU A 298 -6.14 -5.80 -9.74
CA LEU A 298 -7.48 -5.32 -10.03
C LEU A 298 -8.22 -4.88 -8.75
N HIS A 299 -8.07 -5.61 -7.64
CA HIS A 299 -8.64 -5.22 -6.35
C HIS A 299 -8.05 -3.91 -5.83
N GLN A 300 -6.73 -3.71 -5.93
CA GLN A 300 -6.09 -2.45 -5.56
C GLN A 300 -6.60 -1.28 -6.41
N LEU A 301 -6.72 -1.46 -7.73
CA LEU A 301 -7.27 -0.45 -8.64
C LEU A 301 -8.73 -0.13 -8.30
N ARG A 302 -9.56 -1.16 -8.06
CA ARG A 302 -10.94 -0.98 -7.60
C ARG A 302 -11.01 -0.14 -6.33
N GLY A 303 -10.14 -0.41 -5.34
CA GLY A 303 -10.08 0.33 -4.07
C GLY A 303 -9.62 1.80 -4.17
N ARG A 304 -9.23 2.29 -5.36
CA ARG A 304 -8.90 3.71 -5.59
C ARG A 304 -10.13 4.62 -5.71
N VAL A 305 -11.32 4.06 -5.95
CA VAL A 305 -12.60 4.78 -5.94
C VAL A 305 -13.44 4.40 -4.72
N GLY A 306 -14.59 5.04 -4.52
CA GLY A 306 -15.48 4.74 -3.39
C GLY A 306 -15.00 5.33 -2.07
N ARG A 307 -14.47 6.56 -2.12
CA ARG A 307 -13.98 7.30 -0.96
C ARG A 307 -14.81 8.54 -0.61
N GLY A 308 -15.66 8.98 -1.51
CA GLY A 308 -16.68 10.01 -1.25
C GLY A 308 -18.05 9.43 -0.90
N GLU A 309 -19.04 10.31 -0.82
CA GLU A 309 -20.43 9.99 -0.47
C GLU A 309 -21.23 9.35 -1.62
N HIS A 310 -20.66 9.36 -2.84
CA HIS A 310 -21.33 8.90 -4.04
C HIS A 310 -21.05 7.44 -4.35
N GLN A 311 -22.09 6.70 -4.76
CA GLN A 311 -21.97 5.34 -5.28
C GLN A 311 -20.87 5.27 -6.34
N SER A 312 -19.87 4.43 -6.09
CA SER A 312 -18.77 4.22 -7.02
C SER A 312 -18.94 2.93 -7.82
N TYR A 313 -18.36 2.92 -9.02
CA TYR A 313 -18.49 1.87 -10.03
C TYR A 313 -17.13 1.43 -10.53
N CYS A 314 -16.96 0.13 -10.72
CA CYS A 314 -15.76 -0.44 -11.34
C CYS A 314 -16.17 -1.24 -12.58
N PHE A 315 -15.68 -0.83 -13.76
CA PHE A 315 -15.91 -1.52 -15.02
C PHE A 315 -14.63 -2.23 -15.46
N LEU A 316 -14.73 -3.53 -15.68
CA LEU A 316 -13.64 -4.38 -16.14
C LEU A 316 -13.90 -4.66 -17.62
N LEU A 317 -13.16 -4.04 -18.53
CA LEU A 317 -13.28 -4.31 -19.96
C LEU A 317 -12.31 -5.41 -20.38
N SER A 318 -12.78 -6.40 -21.12
CA SER A 318 -11.93 -7.47 -21.66
C SER A 318 -12.33 -7.82 -23.09
N GLU A 319 -11.35 -8.13 -23.95
CA GLU A 319 -11.60 -8.43 -25.37
C GLU A 319 -11.67 -9.93 -25.67
N SER A 320 -10.84 -10.74 -25.01
CA SER A 320 -10.74 -12.20 -25.22
C SER A 320 -10.30 -12.89 -23.94
N MET A 321 -10.89 -14.03 -23.60
CA MET A 321 -10.66 -14.67 -22.30
C MET A 321 -10.10 -16.08 -22.44
N SER A 322 -8.99 -16.33 -21.74
CA SER A 322 -8.70 -17.68 -21.23
C SER A 322 -9.66 -18.01 -20.08
N ASP A 323 -9.85 -19.31 -19.80
CA ASP A 323 -10.67 -19.76 -18.67
C ASP A 323 -10.15 -19.19 -17.33
N ASP A 324 -8.83 -19.06 -17.17
CA ASP A 324 -8.21 -18.47 -15.97
C ASP A 324 -8.53 -16.98 -15.82
N ALA A 325 -8.51 -16.22 -16.92
CA ALA A 325 -8.87 -14.81 -16.88
C ALA A 325 -10.35 -14.65 -16.50
N ARG A 326 -11.22 -15.54 -17.01
CA ARG A 326 -12.65 -15.53 -16.70
C ARG A 326 -12.91 -15.76 -15.21
N HIS A 327 -12.31 -16.81 -14.63
CA HIS A 327 -12.46 -17.10 -13.21
C HIS A 327 -11.99 -15.93 -12.34
N ARG A 328 -10.86 -15.28 -12.69
CA ARG A 328 -10.36 -14.10 -11.97
C ARG A 328 -11.35 -12.93 -12.00
N LEU A 329 -11.91 -12.59 -13.16
CA LEU A 329 -12.87 -11.47 -13.27
C LEU A 329 -14.19 -11.79 -12.57
N GLU A 330 -14.67 -13.04 -12.65
CA GLU A 330 -15.89 -13.48 -11.95
C GLU A 330 -15.73 -13.40 -10.43
N GLU A 331 -14.58 -13.81 -9.89
CA GLU A 331 -14.28 -13.68 -8.45
C GLU A 331 -14.27 -12.21 -8.00
N LEU A 332 -13.65 -11.32 -8.77
CA LEU A 332 -13.63 -9.89 -8.43
C LEU A 332 -15.01 -9.22 -8.48
N VAL A 333 -15.89 -9.67 -9.39
CA VAL A 333 -17.28 -9.19 -9.47
C VAL A 333 -18.10 -9.72 -8.29
N ARG A 334 -17.82 -10.94 -7.83
CA ARG A 334 -18.59 -11.64 -6.79
C ARG A 334 -18.39 -11.05 -5.40
N THR A 335 -17.16 -10.69 -5.04
CA THR A 335 -16.84 -10.23 -3.68
C THR A 335 -16.14 -8.87 -3.68
N ASN A 336 -16.47 -8.05 -2.68
CA ASN A 336 -15.73 -6.84 -2.37
C ASN A 336 -14.68 -7.05 -1.28
N ASP A 337 -14.70 -8.20 -0.60
CA ASP A 337 -13.77 -8.51 0.49
C ASP A 337 -12.39 -8.83 -0.07
N GLY A 338 -11.42 -8.00 0.29
CA GLY A 338 -10.03 -8.22 -0.08
C GLY A 338 -9.47 -9.57 0.36
N PHE A 339 -9.85 -10.09 1.54
CA PHE A 339 -9.34 -11.37 2.02
C PHE A 339 -9.81 -12.56 1.18
N ASP A 340 -11.08 -12.54 0.76
CA ASP A 340 -11.61 -13.55 -0.17
C ASP A 340 -10.89 -13.51 -1.52
N ILE A 341 -10.62 -12.29 -2.02
CA ILE A 341 -9.90 -12.06 -3.27
C ILE A 341 -8.47 -12.59 -3.19
N ALA A 342 -7.79 -12.34 -2.08
CA ALA A 342 -6.45 -12.83 -1.86
C ALA A 342 -6.41 -14.35 -1.79
N GLU A 343 -7.37 -14.97 -1.12
CA GLU A 343 -7.50 -16.42 -1.05
C GLU A 343 -7.79 -17.03 -2.43
N ALA A 344 -8.64 -16.39 -3.23
CA ALA A 344 -8.85 -16.77 -4.62
C ALA A 344 -7.58 -16.60 -5.48
N ASP A 345 -6.84 -15.50 -5.35
CA ASP A 345 -5.58 -15.27 -6.08
C ASP A 345 -4.54 -16.34 -5.73
N LEU A 346 -4.41 -16.71 -4.45
CA LEU A 346 -3.51 -17.79 -4.01
C LEU A 346 -3.91 -19.15 -4.61
N ARG A 347 -5.21 -19.47 -4.67
CA ARG A 347 -5.70 -20.71 -5.27
C ARG A 347 -5.45 -20.76 -6.78
N LEU A 348 -5.60 -19.62 -7.46
CA LEU A 348 -5.46 -19.51 -8.92
C LEU A 348 -3.99 -19.51 -9.37
N ARG A 349 -3.08 -18.84 -8.63
CA ARG A 349 -1.64 -18.81 -8.93
C ARG A 349 -0.89 -20.03 -8.41
N GLY A 350 -1.39 -20.64 -7.34
CA GLY A 350 -0.64 -21.60 -6.54
C GLY A 350 0.37 -20.93 -5.61
N PRO A 351 0.75 -21.58 -4.49
CA PRO A 351 1.56 -20.97 -3.43
C PRO A 351 3.02 -20.65 -3.82
N GLY A 352 3.50 -21.14 -4.96
CA GLY A 352 4.90 -20.98 -5.39
C GLY A 352 5.25 -19.62 -6.03
N ASP A 353 4.27 -18.93 -6.64
CA ASP A 353 4.52 -17.72 -7.44
C ASP A 353 4.41 -16.40 -6.65
N PHE A 354 3.86 -16.43 -5.43
CA PHE A 354 3.79 -15.22 -4.59
C PHE A 354 5.17 -14.70 -4.18
N PHE A 355 6.19 -15.58 -4.18
CA PHE A 355 7.54 -15.27 -3.71
C PHE A 355 8.41 -14.50 -4.71
N GLY A 356 7.94 -14.24 -5.93
CA GLY A 356 8.65 -13.39 -6.90
C GLY A 356 10.12 -13.77 -7.04
N THR A 357 10.40 -14.74 -7.91
CA THR A 357 11.64 -15.54 -7.98
C THR A 357 11.70 -16.62 -6.90
N ARG A 358 12.21 -17.79 -7.28
CA ARG A 358 12.52 -18.89 -6.36
C ARG A 358 13.45 -18.33 -5.28
N GLN A 359 12.92 -17.96 -4.11
CA GLN A 359 13.75 -17.80 -2.92
C GLN A 359 14.37 -19.18 -2.67
N SER A 360 15.63 -19.31 -3.01
CA SER A 360 16.40 -20.55 -3.02
C SER A 360 16.71 -21.11 -1.63
N GLY A 361 16.17 -20.50 -0.56
CA GLY A 361 16.36 -20.91 0.83
C GLY A 361 15.16 -21.59 1.51
N LEU A 362 13.94 -21.56 0.95
CA LEU A 362 12.81 -22.26 1.59
C LEU A 362 12.87 -23.77 1.31
N PRO A 363 12.94 -24.64 2.34
CA PRO A 363 12.98 -26.08 2.13
C PRO A 363 11.71 -26.51 1.39
N THR A 364 11.88 -27.21 0.27
CA THR A 364 10.77 -27.77 -0.48
C THR A 364 10.09 -28.82 0.39
N LEU A 365 8.97 -28.45 1.02
CA LEU A 365 8.22 -29.35 1.88
C LEU A 365 7.76 -30.54 1.03
N ARG A 366 8.25 -31.74 1.36
CA ARG A 366 7.97 -32.96 0.58
C ARG A 366 6.60 -33.57 0.86
N ILE A 367 6.06 -33.30 2.04
CA ILE A 367 4.83 -33.91 2.57
C ILE A 367 3.79 -32.84 2.91
N ALA A 368 4.23 -31.69 3.42
CA ALA A 368 3.36 -30.59 3.82
C ALA A 368 3.21 -29.55 2.71
N ARG A 369 2.11 -28.81 2.75
CA ARG A 369 1.89 -27.64 1.89
C ARG A 369 1.81 -26.37 2.73
N ILE A 370 2.34 -25.28 2.18
CA ILE A 370 2.38 -23.95 2.82
C ILE A 370 0.97 -23.33 2.95
N ASP A 371 -0.04 -23.88 2.30
CA ASP A 371 -1.43 -23.43 2.40
C ASP A 371 -2.28 -24.21 3.43
N ASP A 372 -1.70 -25.23 4.10
CA ASP A 372 -2.37 -25.99 5.17
C ASP A 372 -2.41 -25.20 6.49
N ARG A 373 -3.54 -24.51 6.71
CA ARG A 373 -3.75 -23.61 7.86
C ARG A 373 -3.65 -24.32 9.20
N ASP A 374 -4.26 -25.50 9.30
CA ASP A 374 -4.38 -26.20 10.57
C ASP A 374 -3.01 -26.75 11.00
N LEU A 375 -2.25 -27.29 10.04
CA LEU A 375 -0.91 -27.79 10.29
C LEU A 375 0.06 -26.66 10.67
N LEU A 376 -0.02 -25.51 10.00
CA LEU A 376 0.80 -24.34 10.31
C LEU A 376 0.50 -23.76 11.69
N ALA A 377 -0.78 -23.64 12.04
CA ALA A 377 -1.19 -23.15 13.36
C ALA A 377 -0.70 -24.07 14.48
N ALA A 378 -0.83 -25.39 14.30
CA ALA A 378 -0.35 -26.39 15.26
C ALA A 378 1.19 -26.34 15.40
N ALA A 379 1.93 -26.29 14.28
CA ALA A 379 3.38 -26.21 14.31
C ALA A 379 3.88 -24.92 15.01
N ARG A 380 3.20 -23.79 14.79
CA ARG A 380 3.55 -22.52 15.44
C ARG A 380 3.28 -22.53 16.94
N ALA A 381 2.15 -23.10 17.36
CA ALA A 381 1.82 -23.23 18.79
C ALA A 381 2.87 -24.08 19.52
N GLU A 382 3.28 -25.20 18.92
CA GLU A 382 4.34 -26.06 19.47
C GLU A 382 5.69 -25.35 19.53
N ALA A 383 6.08 -24.67 18.45
CA ALA A 383 7.33 -23.91 18.40
C ALA A 383 7.39 -22.80 19.47
N ARG A 384 6.28 -22.09 19.71
CA ARG A 384 6.18 -21.09 20.79
C ARG A 384 6.32 -21.74 22.17
N SER A 385 5.57 -22.81 22.42
CA SER A 385 5.64 -23.55 23.70
C SER A 385 7.07 -24.04 23.99
N LEU A 386 7.76 -24.50 22.95
CA LEU A 386 9.12 -25.00 23.07
C LEU A 386 10.14 -23.87 23.27
N ALA A 387 9.97 -22.74 22.59
CA ALA A 387 10.82 -21.55 22.78
C ALA A 387 10.63 -20.91 24.16
N ASP A 388 9.41 -20.89 24.71
CA ASP A 388 9.12 -20.37 26.05
C ASP A 388 9.71 -21.26 27.15
N ALA A 389 9.72 -22.59 26.94
CA ALA A 389 10.24 -23.56 27.89
C ALA A 389 11.77 -23.75 27.80
N ASP A 390 12.34 -23.71 26.59
CA ASP A 390 13.77 -23.90 26.32
C ASP A 390 14.24 -22.95 25.20
N PRO A 391 14.49 -21.67 25.51
CA PRO A 391 14.89 -20.67 24.52
C PRO A 391 16.19 -21.00 23.78
N ALA A 392 17.07 -21.78 24.42
CA ALA A 392 18.35 -22.18 23.84
C ALA A 392 18.27 -23.51 23.08
N LEU A 393 17.11 -24.18 23.09
CA LEU A 393 16.91 -25.51 22.54
C LEU A 393 17.93 -26.53 23.09
N ALA A 394 18.36 -26.36 24.34
CA ALA A 394 19.39 -27.17 24.98
C ALA A 394 18.97 -28.65 25.14
N ALA A 395 17.67 -28.91 25.31
CA ALA A 395 17.10 -30.25 25.35
C ALA A 395 16.93 -30.87 23.95
N HIS A 396 17.05 -30.07 22.88
CA HIS A 396 16.82 -30.46 21.48
C HIS A 396 17.97 -30.01 20.57
N PRO A 397 19.19 -30.56 20.73
CA PRO A 397 20.38 -30.08 20.02
C PRO A 397 20.31 -30.22 18.49
N GLU A 398 19.66 -31.26 17.95
CA GLU A 398 19.47 -31.41 16.50
C GLU A 398 18.53 -30.35 15.92
N LEU A 399 17.50 -29.96 16.69
CA LEU A 399 16.60 -28.88 16.32
C LEU A 399 17.31 -27.53 16.39
N ALA A 400 18.13 -27.32 17.42
CA ALA A 400 18.97 -26.13 17.55
C ALA A 400 19.89 -25.94 16.33
N GLU A 401 20.55 -27.02 15.90
CA GLU A 401 21.42 -27.00 14.72
C GLU A 401 20.61 -26.73 13.42
N ALA A 402 19.42 -27.31 13.29
CA ALA A 402 18.54 -27.06 12.14
C ALA A 402 18.07 -25.60 12.07
N VAL A 403 17.69 -25.01 13.21
CA VAL A 403 17.29 -23.59 13.30
C VAL A 403 18.46 -22.67 12.96
N LEU A 404 19.65 -22.96 13.48
CA LEU A 404 20.88 -22.23 13.16
C LEU A 404 21.20 -22.27 11.65
N ARG A 405 21.15 -23.46 11.04
CA ARG A 405 21.36 -23.63 9.59
C ARG A 405 20.37 -22.82 8.76
N PHE A 406 19.09 -22.82 9.18
CA PHE A 406 18.06 -22.03 8.52
C PHE A 406 18.32 -20.53 8.64
N ALA A 407 18.66 -20.04 9.84
CA ALA A 407 18.97 -18.63 10.08
C ALA A 407 20.19 -18.15 9.26
N THR A 408 21.22 -18.99 9.12
CA THR A 408 22.40 -18.67 8.28
C THR A 408 22.09 -18.66 6.78
N ALA A 409 21.32 -19.63 6.27
CA ALA A 409 20.93 -19.67 4.86
C ALA A 409 20.08 -18.45 4.45
N VAL A 410 19.17 -18.01 5.33
CA VAL A 410 18.38 -16.78 5.12
C VAL A 410 19.27 -15.53 5.15
N SER A 411 20.41 -15.56 5.85
CA SER A 411 21.34 -14.43 5.94
C SER A 411 22.28 -14.36 4.72
N ASP A 412 22.74 -15.50 4.20
CA ASP A 412 23.69 -15.59 3.07
C ASP A 412 23.04 -15.31 1.70
N GLU A 413 21.73 -15.52 1.54
CA GLU A 413 21.01 -15.12 0.31
C GLU A 413 20.75 -13.61 0.20
N VAL A 414 21.08 -12.87 1.26
CA VAL A 414 20.80 -11.43 1.43
C VAL A 414 22.08 -10.58 1.39
N ALA A 415 23.25 -11.22 1.37
CA ALA A 415 24.57 -10.60 1.14
C ALA A 415 24.95 -10.61 -0.36
#